data_AF-A0A495JBT2-F1
#
_entry.id   AF-A0A495JBT2-F1
#
_cell.length_a   1.000
_cell.length_b   1.000
_cell.length_c   1.000
_cell.angle_alpha   90.00
_cell.angle_beta   90.00
_cell.angle_gamma   90.00
#
_symmetry.space_group_name_H-M   'P 1'
#
loop_
_entity.id
_entity.type
_entity.pdbx_description
1 polymer ?
#
loop_
_entity_poly.entity_id
_entity_poly.type
_entity_poly.pdbx_seq_one_letter_code
_entity_poly.pdbx_strand_id
1 'polypeptide(L)'
;MSRRTGKPSYTKTTQSRRPSVGNLVFVMILPVVLAGFVGAGIGYAVADRPSGTEAAVNELREAEARRDVEQIAQLTTAARTTRDELGPVLSELDTAMKSGRPAAPDKLAAWQQSMRGAVERHAESPSGTTATNVARGGLRAAVDGLSTALDTYALAGRLPAAEQRGLIDLATRQRTAAGTAWSIAAAQLDQINIDAGHGHQHVYLETEAGSGAFTSDGAPEGTTK
;
A
#
# COMPACT_ATOMS: atom_id res chain seq x y z
N MET A 1 -6.41 -35.49 -23.22
CA MET A 1 -7.05 -35.62 -21.89
C MET A 1 -7.52 -34.25 -21.45
N SER A 2 -8.83 -34.03 -21.42
CA SER A 2 -9.48 -32.72 -21.19
C SER A 2 -10.14 -32.71 -19.81
N ARG A 3 -9.73 -31.81 -18.92
CA ARG A 3 -10.38 -31.61 -17.61
C ARG A 3 -11.32 -30.41 -17.68
N ARG A 4 -12.59 -30.71 -17.44
CA ARG A 4 -13.74 -29.80 -17.49
C ARG A 4 -13.74 -28.78 -16.35
N THR A 5 -14.24 -27.61 -16.73
CA THR A 5 -14.71 -26.44 -15.98
C THR A 5 -15.59 -26.75 -14.75
N GLY A 6 -15.31 -26.09 -13.62
CA GLY A 6 -16.28 -25.91 -12.53
C GLY A 6 -16.94 -24.52 -12.63
N LYS A 7 -18.28 -24.47 -12.61
CA LYS A 7 -19.09 -23.26 -12.52
C LYS A 7 -19.78 -23.19 -11.13
N PRO A 8 -20.15 -21.98 -10.66
CA PRO A 8 -20.40 -21.68 -9.25
C PRO A 8 -21.81 -22.04 -8.77
N SER A 9 -21.92 -22.30 -7.47
CA SER A 9 -23.19 -22.57 -6.77
C SER A 9 -23.90 -21.27 -6.38
N TYR A 10 -25.04 -21.00 -7.02
CA TYR A 10 -26.05 -20.07 -6.52
C TYR A 10 -27.16 -20.88 -5.84
N THR A 11 -27.40 -20.64 -4.56
CA THR A 11 -28.62 -21.07 -3.86
C THR A 11 -29.60 -19.91 -3.77
N LYS A 12 -30.64 -19.96 -4.59
CA LYS A 12 -31.92 -19.26 -4.37
C LYS A 12 -32.95 -20.33 -4.00
N THR A 13 -33.59 -20.24 -2.84
CA THR A 13 -34.78 -21.06 -2.54
C THR A 13 -35.75 -20.29 -1.64
N THR A 14 -36.79 -19.80 -2.31
CA THR A 14 -38.21 -19.61 -1.92
C THR A 14 -38.61 -18.89 -0.63
N GLN A 15 -39.14 -17.70 -0.89
CA GLN A 15 -40.24 -16.99 -0.25
C GLN A 15 -41.43 -17.89 0.12
N SER A 16 -41.77 -17.96 1.41
CA SER A 16 -43.06 -18.51 1.90
C SER A 16 -43.99 -17.37 2.32
N ARG A 17 -45.22 -17.44 1.81
CA ARG A 17 -46.29 -16.45 1.89
C ARG A 17 -47.02 -16.55 3.25
N ARG A 18 -47.34 -15.39 3.84
CA ARG A 18 -48.12 -15.19 5.07
C ARG A 18 -49.52 -15.83 5.03
N PRO A 19 -50.09 -16.13 6.21
CA PRO A 19 -51.49 -15.84 6.48
C PRO A 19 -51.66 -14.70 7.49
N SER A 20 -52.70 -13.90 7.28
CA SER A 20 -53.14 -12.75 8.08
C SER A 20 -54.21 -13.15 9.09
N VAL A 21 -54.06 -12.75 10.35
CA VAL A 21 -55.13 -12.64 11.37
C VAL A 21 -54.61 -11.56 12.35
N GLY A 22 -55.17 -10.36 12.46
CA GLY A 22 -56.46 -10.03 13.06
C GLY A 22 -56.20 -9.37 14.44
N ASN A 23 -56.48 -8.06 14.56
CA ASN A 23 -56.23 -7.23 15.75
C ASN A 23 -56.88 -7.77 17.05
N LEU A 24 -56.18 -7.67 18.19
CA LEU A 24 -56.79 -7.35 19.48
C LEU A 24 -55.77 -6.71 20.46
N VAL A 25 -56.15 -5.56 21.01
CA VAL A 25 -55.49 -4.76 22.05
C VAL A 25 -55.84 -5.33 23.43
N PHE A 26 -54.93 -5.31 24.42
CA PHE A 26 -55.14 -4.77 25.79
C PHE A 26 -53.91 -4.98 26.71
N VAL A 27 -53.30 -3.85 27.09
CA VAL A 27 -52.79 -3.45 28.43
C VAL A 27 -52.26 -4.54 29.39
N MET A 28 -50.96 -4.52 29.67
CA MET A 28 -50.43 -4.52 31.05
C MET A 28 -49.02 -3.89 31.09
N ILE A 29 -48.99 -2.58 31.37
CA ILE A 29 -47.82 -1.82 31.82
C ILE A 29 -48.01 -1.61 33.34
N LEU A 30 -46.94 -1.67 34.13
CA LEU A 30 -46.81 -1.75 35.61
C LEU A 30 -46.97 -3.18 36.18
N PRO A 31 -45.87 -3.94 36.42
CA PRO A 31 -44.94 -3.60 37.50
C PRO A 31 -43.46 -4.03 37.30
N VAL A 32 -42.93 -4.07 36.06
CA VAL A 32 -41.51 -4.47 35.83
C VAL A 32 -40.52 -3.28 35.89
N VAL A 33 -41.02 -2.04 35.84
CA VAL A 33 -40.14 -0.86 35.75
C VAL A 33 -39.43 -0.55 37.08
N LEU A 34 -39.97 -0.93 38.25
CA LEU A 34 -39.36 -0.51 39.52
C LEU A 34 -38.25 -1.46 40.05
N ALA A 35 -38.17 -2.70 39.58
CA ALA A 35 -37.09 -3.63 39.93
C ALA A 35 -35.83 -3.42 39.06
N GLY A 36 -35.98 -2.89 37.85
CA GLY A 36 -34.86 -2.63 36.94
C GLY A 36 -33.98 -1.44 37.35
N PHE A 37 -34.54 -0.42 38.00
CA PHE A 37 -33.80 0.79 38.35
C PHE A 37 -32.86 0.64 39.56
N VAL A 38 -33.16 -0.26 40.50
CA VAL A 38 -32.28 -0.48 41.68
C VAL A 38 -31.10 -1.39 41.31
N GLY A 39 -31.30 -2.38 40.43
CA GLY A 39 -30.21 -3.22 39.93
C GLY A 39 -29.29 -2.50 38.93
N ALA A 40 -29.84 -1.63 38.08
CA ALA A 40 -29.05 -0.87 37.11
C ALA A 40 -28.19 0.22 37.77
N GLY A 41 -28.65 0.85 38.86
CA GLY A 41 -27.89 1.89 39.55
C GLY A 41 -26.61 1.40 40.24
N ILE A 42 -26.60 0.18 40.76
CA ILE A 42 -25.42 -0.42 41.41
C ILE A 42 -24.45 -0.99 40.35
N GLY A 43 -24.97 -1.56 39.26
CA GLY A 43 -24.16 -2.05 38.14
C GLY A 43 -23.40 -0.92 37.43
N TYR A 44 -24.02 0.23 37.20
CA TYR A 44 -23.40 1.36 36.51
C TYR A 44 -22.35 2.09 37.38
N ALA A 45 -22.53 2.13 38.71
CA ALA A 45 -21.56 2.75 39.61
C ALA A 45 -20.28 1.93 39.83
N VAL A 46 -20.28 0.63 39.50
CA VAL A 46 -19.13 -0.28 39.68
C VAL A 46 -18.50 -0.70 38.34
N ALA A 47 -19.21 -0.57 37.21
CA ALA A 47 -18.73 -0.97 35.89
C ALA A 47 -18.01 0.11 35.07
N ASP A 48 -17.99 1.37 35.53
CA ASP A 48 -17.60 2.53 34.70
C ASP A 48 -16.13 2.96 34.81
N ARG A 49 -15.23 2.12 35.34
CA ARG A 49 -13.79 2.39 35.30
C ARG A 49 -13.09 1.27 34.56
N PRO A 50 -12.34 1.58 33.47
CA PRO A 50 -11.50 0.58 32.85
C PRO A 50 -10.62 -0.04 33.93
N SER A 51 -10.56 -1.37 33.94
CA SER A 51 -9.60 -2.06 34.79
C SER A 51 -8.18 -1.52 34.52
N GLY A 52 -7.26 -1.57 35.48
CA GLY A 52 -5.90 -1.08 35.29
C GLY A 52 -5.21 -1.64 34.03
N THR A 53 -5.59 -2.86 33.64
CA THR A 53 -5.17 -3.51 32.38
C THR A 53 -5.77 -2.85 31.14
N GLU A 54 -7.06 -2.52 31.12
CA GLU A 54 -7.70 -1.83 29.99
C GLU A 54 -7.14 -0.42 29.79
N ALA A 55 -6.88 0.30 30.89
CA ALA A 55 -6.22 1.61 30.82
C ALA A 55 -4.81 1.49 30.21
N ALA A 56 -4.02 0.52 30.65
CA ALA A 56 -2.68 0.27 30.09
C ALA A 56 -2.72 -0.16 28.62
N VAL A 57 -3.68 -1.00 28.21
CA VAL A 57 -3.86 -1.39 26.80
C VAL A 57 -4.25 -0.19 25.94
N ASN A 58 -5.13 0.68 26.43
CA ASN A 58 -5.51 1.88 25.69
C ASN A 58 -4.34 2.86 25.55
N GLU A 59 -3.55 3.06 26.62
CA GLU A 59 -2.34 3.89 26.57
C GLU A 59 -1.33 3.36 25.54
N LEU A 60 -1.09 2.04 25.52
CA LEU A 60 -0.22 1.41 24.52
C LEU A 60 -0.72 1.63 23.09
N ARG A 61 -2.02 1.46 22.85
CA ARG A 61 -2.62 1.69 21.51
C ARG A 61 -2.50 3.14 21.07
N GLU A 62 -2.71 4.10 21.97
CA GLU A 62 -2.52 5.51 21.67
C GLU A 62 -1.06 5.84 21.35
N ALA A 63 -0.12 5.28 22.11
CA ALA A 63 1.31 5.45 21.85
C ALA A 63 1.73 4.83 20.50
N GLU A 64 1.21 3.65 20.16
CA GLU A 64 1.43 3.00 18.86
C GLU A 64 0.85 3.82 17.71
N ALA A 65 -0.37 4.34 17.85
CA ALA A 65 -1.00 5.19 16.84
C ALA A 65 -0.19 6.46 16.57
N ARG A 66 0.31 7.13 17.64
CA ARG A 66 1.17 8.31 17.50
C ARG A 66 2.47 8.00 16.78
N ARG A 67 3.09 6.85 17.11
CA ARG A 67 4.32 6.40 16.45
C ARG A 67 4.08 6.08 14.97
N ASP A 68 2.94 5.47 14.62
CA ASP A 68 2.62 5.13 13.23
C ASP A 68 2.48 6.38 12.37
N VAL A 69 1.87 7.46 12.87
CA VAL A 69 1.81 8.77 12.17
C VAL A 69 3.22 9.29 11.86
N GLU A 70 4.14 9.23 12.82
CA GLU A 70 5.53 9.65 12.59
C GLU A 70 6.23 8.75 11.56
N GLN A 71 6.01 7.43 11.62
CA GLN A 71 6.58 6.50 10.65
C GLN A 71 6.03 6.70 9.23
N ILE A 72 4.74 7.05 9.10
CA ILE A 72 4.13 7.38 7.81
C ILE A 72 4.80 8.62 7.23
N ALA A 73 4.98 9.67 8.02
CA ALA A 73 5.68 10.88 7.58
C ALA A 73 7.12 10.59 7.12
N GLN A 74 7.88 9.79 7.90
CA GLN A 74 9.24 9.38 7.53
C GLN A 74 9.27 8.56 6.24
N LEU A 75 8.33 7.62 6.07
CA LEU A 75 8.22 6.81 4.85
C LEU A 75 7.86 7.67 3.64
N THR A 76 6.96 8.64 3.80
CA THR A 76 6.61 9.62 2.75
C THR A 76 7.82 10.43 2.32
N THR A 77 8.60 10.94 3.27
CA THR A 77 9.84 11.67 2.96
C THR A 77 10.83 10.78 2.21
N ALA A 78 11.06 9.56 2.67
CA ALA A 78 11.96 8.62 2.00
C ALA A 78 11.49 8.33 0.56
N ALA A 79 10.19 8.10 0.35
CA ALA A 79 9.61 7.86 -0.97
C ALA A 79 9.75 9.07 -1.91
N ARG A 80 9.49 10.30 -1.41
CA ARG A 80 9.71 11.54 -2.18
C ARG A 80 11.16 11.70 -2.59
N THR A 81 12.09 11.55 -1.65
CA THR A 81 13.53 11.66 -1.95
C THR A 81 13.95 10.63 -2.99
N THR A 82 13.49 9.38 -2.87
CA THR A 82 13.76 8.35 -3.88
C THR A 82 13.16 8.70 -5.24
N ARG A 83 11.93 9.23 -5.30
CA ARG A 83 11.32 9.70 -6.55
C ARG A 83 12.17 10.77 -7.21
N ASP A 84 12.57 11.77 -6.45
CA ASP A 84 13.33 12.92 -6.97
C ASP A 84 14.75 12.50 -7.42
N GLU A 85 15.39 11.59 -6.70
CA GLU A 85 16.72 11.04 -7.03
C GLU A 85 16.68 10.09 -8.25
N LEU A 86 15.69 9.20 -8.31
CA LEU A 86 15.63 8.15 -9.33
C LEU A 86 14.85 8.57 -10.58
N GLY A 87 13.97 9.57 -10.53
CA GLY A 87 13.18 10.03 -11.67
C GLY A 87 14.04 10.31 -12.91
N PRO A 88 15.08 11.16 -12.81
CA PRO A 88 16.00 11.42 -13.92
C PRO A 88 16.71 10.15 -14.40
N VAL A 89 17.21 9.32 -13.48
CA VAL A 89 17.91 8.05 -13.80
C VAL A 89 17.00 7.13 -14.61
N LEU A 90 15.75 6.96 -14.19
CA LEU A 90 14.78 6.09 -14.84
C LEU A 90 14.33 6.60 -16.20
N SER A 91 14.28 7.92 -16.40
CA SER A 91 13.97 8.55 -17.69
C SER A 91 15.13 8.36 -18.69
N GLU A 92 16.36 8.56 -18.24
CA GLU A 92 17.54 8.34 -19.09
C GLU A 92 17.75 6.86 -19.41
N LEU A 93 17.52 5.97 -18.44
CA LEU A 93 17.58 4.52 -18.62
C LEU A 93 16.57 4.05 -19.67
N ASP A 94 15.34 4.58 -19.60
CA ASP A 94 14.28 4.29 -20.57
C ASP A 94 14.67 4.70 -22.00
N THR A 95 15.24 5.91 -22.13
CA THR A 95 15.80 6.39 -23.41
C THR A 95 16.90 5.46 -23.93
N ALA A 96 17.80 5.01 -23.04
CA ALA A 96 18.89 4.13 -23.41
C ALA A 96 18.39 2.72 -23.80
N MET A 97 17.43 2.17 -23.08
CA MET A 97 16.77 0.90 -23.42
C MET A 97 16.08 0.98 -24.80
N LYS A 98 15.36 2.06 -25.09
CA LYS A 98 14.71 2.30 -26.39
C LYS A 98 15.68 2.38 -27.55
N SER A 99 16.88 2.91 -27.31
CA SER A 99 17.94 2.93 -28.34
C SER A 99 18.45 1.53 -28.70
N GLY A 100 18.16 0.52 -27.87
CA GLY A 100 18.65 -0.85 -28.02
C GLY A 100 20.16 -0.98 -27.86
N ARG A 101 20.82 0.04 -27.30
CA ARG A 101 22.27 0.07 -27.07
C ARG A 101 22.58 0.27 -25.58
N PRO A 102 23.65 -0.34 -25.06
CA PRO A 102 24.16 -0.06 -23.74
C PRO A 102 24.61 1.39 -23.60
N ALA A 103 24.38 1.97 -22.42
CA ALA A 103 24.86 3.29 -22.06
C ALA A 103 26.39 3.30 -21.87
N ALA A 104 26.98 4.49 -21.86
CA ALA A 104 28.39 4.65 -21.56
C ALA A 104 28.71 4.16 -20.12
N PRO A 105 29.90 3.55 -19.88
CA PRO A 105 30.22 2.94 -18.59
C PRO A 105 30.18 3.89 -17.38
N ASP A 106 30.62 5.13 -17.57
CA ASP A 106 30.59 6.20 -16.57
C ASP A 106 29.16 6.57 -16.18
N LYS A 107 28.28 6.70 -17.18
CA LYS A 107 26.85 6.95 -16.96
C LYS A 107 26.18 5.82 -16.21
N LEU A 108 26.47 4.58 -16.60
CA LEU A 108 25.96 3.38 -15.94
C LEU A 108 26.40 3.30 -14.47
N ALA A 109 27.68 3.61 -14.18
CA ALA A 109 28.19 3.62 -12.82
C ALA A 109 27.49 4.67 -11.94
N ALA A 110 27.21 5.86 -12.49
CA ALA A 110 26.47 6.90 -11.80
C ALA A 110 25.03 6.46 -11.47
N TRP A 111 24.32 5.86 -12.44
CA TRP A 111 22.98 5.32 -12.21
C TRP A 111 22.97 4.22 -11.13
N GLN A 112 23.94 3.31 -11.17
CA GLN A 112 24.06 2.25 -10.16
C GLN A 112 24.36 2.82 -8.78
N GLN A 113 25.11 3.92 -8.69
CA GLN A 113 25.36 4.60 -7.42
C GLN A 113 24.09 5.20 -6.84
N SER A 114 23.29 5.93 -7.64
CA SER A 114 22.00 6.46 -7.19
C SER A 114 21.05 5.35 -6.75
N MET A 115 21.01 4.24 -7.50
CA MET A 115 20.17 3.10 -7.18
C MET A 115 20.58 2.41 -5.87
N ARG A 116 21.89 2.23 -5.61
CA ARG A 116 22.37 1.71 -4.33
C ARG A 116 21.97 2.60 -3.15
N GLY A 117 22.09 3.93 -3.30
CA GLY A 117 21.65 4.86 -2.26
C GLY A 117 20.15 4.75 -1.97
N ALA A 118 19.34 4.56 -3.01
CA ALA A 118 17.91 4.29 -2.84
C ALA A 118 17.65 2.95 -2.13
N VAL A 119 18.31 1.86 -2.54
CA VAL A 119 18.19 0.55 -1.88
C VAL A 119 18.52 0.66 -0.38
N GLU A 120 19.63 1.31 -0.04
CA GLU A 120 20.07 1.51 1.34
C GLU A 120 19.05 2.29 2.17
N ARG A 121 18.46 3.35 1.59
CA ARG A 121 17.39 4.15 2.23
C ARG A 121 16.17 3.31 2.61
N HIS A 122 15.86 2.26 1.84
CA HIS A 122 14.72 1.36 2.07
C HIS A 122 15.11 0.04 2.76
N ALA A 123 16.37 -0.13 3.17
CA ALA A 123 16.91 -1.38 3.69
C ALA A 123 16.54 -1.68 5.16
N GLU A 124 16.30 -0.65 5.99
CA GLU A 124 15.98 -0.82 7.40
C GLU A 124 14.91 0.17 7.84
N SER A 125 13.91 -0.31 8.58
CA SER A 125 12.99 0.58 9.32
C SER A 125 12.32 -0.17 10.48
N PRO A 126 11.96 0.55 11.55
CA PRO A 126 11.11 0.00 12.60
C PRO A 126 9.79 -0.52 12.03
N SER A 127 9.28 -1.63 12.56
CA SER A 127 7.94 -2.11 12.24
C SER A 127 6.89 -1.06 12.63
N GLY A 128 5.87 -0.92 11.78
CA GLY A 128 4.69 -0.08 12.02
C GLY A 128 3.42 -0.91 12.00
N THR A 129 2.27 -0.27 11.75
CA THR A 129 1.02 -0.99 11.50
C THR A 129 1.11 -1.83 10.23
N THR A 130 0.19 -2.78 10.06
CA THR A 130 0.15 -3.66 8.88
C THR A 130 0.13 -2.86 7.58
N ALA A 131 -0.68 -1.80 7.50
CA ALA A 131 -0.79 -0.97 6.30
C ALA A 131 0.53 -0.24 5.98
N THR A 132 1.16 0.35 7.00
CA THR A 132 2.50 0.97 6.89
C THR A 132 3.56 -0.04 6.44
N ASN A 133 3.54 -1.26 6.99
CA ASN A 133 4.48 -2.32 6.62
C ASN A 133 4.27 -2.79 5.17
N VAL A 134 3.03 -2.84 4.69
CA VAL A 134 2.72 -3.18 3.28
C VAL A 134 3.26 -2.11 2.33
N ALA A 135 2.99 -0.83 2.60
CA ALA A 135 3.53 0.27 1.79
C ALA A 135 5.06 0.22 1.76
N ARG A 136 5.70 0.09 2.94
CA ARG A 136 7.14 0.03 3.08
C ARG A 136 7.76 -1.15 2.34
N GLY A 137 7.21 -2.36 2.55
CA GLY A 137 7.68 -3.57 1.90
C GLY A 137 7.53 -3.50 0.38
N GLY A 138 6.42 -2.93 -0.10
CA GLY A 138 6.18 -2.68 -1.52
C GLY A 138 7.19 -1.72 -2.14
N LEU A 139 7.46 -0.58 -1.49
CA LEU A 139 8.44 0.41 -1.94
C LEU A 139 9.85 -0.20 -2.00
N ARG A 140 10.26 -0.91 -0.95
CA ARG A 140 11.54 -1.63 -0.93
C ARG A 140 11.66 -2.62 -2.08
N ALA A 141 10.68 -3.50 -2.23
CA ALA A 141 10.70 -4.52 -3.29
C ALA A 141 10.74 -3.90 -4.68
N ALA A 142 10.07 -2.76 -4.88
CA ALA A 142 10.13 -2.01 -6.12
C ALA A 142 11.52 -1.44 -6.40
N VAL A 143 12.18 -0.81 -5.41
CA VAL A 143 13.55 -0.29 -5.58
C VAL A 143 14.55 -1.41 -5.84
N ASP A 144 14.45 -2.54 -5.12
CA ASP A 144 15.28 -3.73 -5.35
C ASP A 144 15.06 -4.27 -6.79
N GLY A 145 13.81 -4.26 -7.26
CA GLY A 145 13.44 -4.64 -8.62
C GLY A 145 14.02 -3.70 -9.69
N LEU A 146 14.00 -2.37 -9.43
CA LEU A 146 14.62 -1.38 -10.32
C LEU A 146 16.14 -1.54 -10.37
N SER A 147 16.80 -1.83 -9.24
CA SER A 147 18.23 -2.15 -9.20
C SER A 147 18.55 -3.39 -10.00
N THR A 148 17.74 -4.44 -9.86
CA THR A 148 17.91 -5.67 -10.63
C THR A 148 17.76 -5.41 -12.14
N ALA A 149 16.79 -4.59 -12.54
CA ALA A 149 16.62 -4.20 -13.94
C ALA A 149 17.84 -3.46 -14.50
N LEU A 150 18.40 -2.53 -13.72
CA LEU A 150 19.61 -1.80 -14.09
C LEU A 150 20.83 -2.74 -14.22
N ASP A 151 20.97 -3.72 -13.34
CA ASP A 151 22.05 -4.71 -13.41
C ASP A 151 21.90 -5.62 -14.63
N THR A 152 20.68 -6.06 -14.97
CA THR A 152 20.41 -6.79 -16.22
C THR A 152 20.78 -5.95 -17.45
N TYR A 153 20.44 -4.67 -17.45
CA TYR A 153 20.82 -3.73 -18.51
C TYR A 153 22.35 -3.57 -18.60
N ALA A 154 23.03 -3.45 -17.46
CA ALA A 154 24.49 -3.38 -17.38
C ALA A 154 25.16 -4.63 -17.98
N LEU A 155 24.60 -5.81 -17.75
CA LEU A 155 25.09 -7.07 -18.31
C LEU A 155 24.98 -7.11 -19.84
N ALA A 156 23.97 -6.46 -20.43
CA ALA A 156 23.87 -6.34 -21.89
C ALA A 156 25.11 -5.67 -22.50
N GLY A 157 25.71 -4.70 -21.81
CA GLY A 157 26.94 -4.04 -22.24
C GLY A 157 28.18 -4.94 -22.33
N ARG A 158 28.13 -6.13 -21.72
CA ARG A 158 29.21 -7.11 -21.71
C ARG A 158 29.07 -8.18 -22.79
N LEU A 159 27.93 -8.21 -23.49
CA LEU A 159 27.64 -9.20 -24.54
C LEU A 159 28.04 -8.70 -25.93
N PRO A 160 28.29 -9.62 -26.88
CA PRO A 160 28.38 -9.28 -28.31
C PRO A 160 27.13 -8.53 -28.78
N ALA A 161 27.30 -7.57 -29.70
CA ALA A 161 26.22 -6.69 -30.17
C ALA A 161 24.94 -7.42 -30.63
N ALA A 162 25.09 -8.61 -31.21
CA ALA A 162 23.97 -9.44 -31.68
C ALA A 162 23.09 -9.98 -30.53
N GLU A 163 23.62 -10.08 -29.32
CA GLU A 163 22.97 -10.70 -28.15
C GLU A 163 22.43 -9.65 -27.15
N GLN A 164 22.85 -8.39 -27.26
CA GLN A 164 22.51 -7.33 -26.30
C GLN A 164 21.00 -7.07 -26.22
N ARG A 165 20.30 -7.12 -27.37
CA ARG A 165 18.87 -6.79 -27.45
C ARG A 165 18.02 -7.65 -26.52
N GLY A 166 18.32 -8.94 -26.41
CA GLY A 166 17.54 -9.84 -25.55
C GLY A 166 17.62 -9.47 -24.07
N LEU A 167 18.79 -9.05 -23.57
CA LEU A 167 18.95 -8.58 -22.19
C LEU A 167 18.35 -7.19 -21.97
N ILE A 168 18.46 -6.30 -22.96
CA ILE A 168 17.81 -4.98 -22.87
C ILE A 168 16.30 -5.15 -22.79
N ASP A 169 15.68 -6.01 -23.60
CA ASP A 169 14.25 -6.29 -23.55
C ASP A 169 13.81 -6.91 -22.20
N LEU A 170 14.64 -7.78 -21.62
CA LEU A 170 14.40 -8.33 -20.29
C LEU A 170 14.46 -7.24 -19.21
N ALA A 171 15.49 -6.39 -19.27
CA ALA A 171 15.66 -5.28 -18.34
C ALA A 171 14.49 -4.29 -18.42
N THR A 172 13.99 -4.00 -19.63
CA THR A 172 12.79 -3.18 -19.82
C THR A 172 11.58 -3.77 -19.11
N ARG A 173 11.31 -5.08 -19.26
CA ARG A 173 10.19 -5.74 -18.58
C ARG A 173 10.34 -5.73 -17.06
N GLN A 174 11.56 -5.95 -16.54
CA GLN A 174 11.85 -5.89 -15.12
C GLN A 174 11.61 -4.48 -14.56
N ARG A 175 12.11 -3.45 -15.26
CA ARG A 175 11.88 -2.03 -14.92
C ARG A 175 10.40 -1.72 -14.86
N THR A 176 9.63 -2.13 -15.87
CA THR A 176 8.18 -1.91 -15.92
C THR A 176 7.49 -2.59 -14.74
N ALA A 177 7.77 -3.86 -14.46
CA ALA A 177 7.18 -4.57 -13.33
C ALA A 177 7.50 -3.91 -11.99
N ALA A 178 8.75 -3.45 -11.81
CA ALA A 178 9.17 -2.75 -10.61
C ALA A 178 8.51 -1.37 -10.47
N GLY A 179 8.37 -0.62 -11.57
CA GLY A 179 7.62 0.64 -11.61
C GLY A 179 6.14 0.46 -11.27
N THR A 180 5.51 -0.61 -11.75
CA THR A 180 4.14 -0.97 -11.36
C THR A 180 4.06 -1.28 -9.86
N ALA A 181 4.99 -2.08 -9.32
CA ALA A 181 5.05 -2.38 -7.89
C ALA A 181 5.21 -1.11 -7.04
N TRP A 182 6.08 -0.18 -7.47
CA TRP A 182 6.23 1.13 -6.83
C TRP A 182 4.89 1.87 -6.81
N SER A 183 4.18 1.93 -7.95
CA SER A 183 2.92 2.67 -8.02
C SER A 183 1.83 2.11 -7.10
N ILE A 184 1.76 0.79 -6.92
CA ILE A 184 0.84 0.14 -5.98
C ILE A 184 1.20 0.52 -4.55
N ALA A 185 2.50 0.48 -4.21
CA ALA A 185 2.98 0.85 -2.89
C ALA A 185 2.79 2.36 -2.61
N ALA A 186 2.98 3.21 -3.62
CA ALA A 186 2.72 4.64 -3.55
C ALA A 186 1.23 4.95 -3.32
N ALA A 187 0.31 4.22 -3.96
CA ALA A 187 -1.12 4.34 -3.70
C ALA A 187 -1.49 3.90 -2.27
N GLN A 188 -0.87 2.82 -1.76
CA GLN A 188 -1.05 2.43 -0.36
C GLN A 188 -0.52 3.49 0.61
N LEU A 189 0.64 4.09 0.29
CA LEU A 189 1.23 5.17 1.06
C LEU A 189 0.33 6.42 1.03
N ASP A 190 -0.24 6.76 -0.11
CA ASP A 190 -1.21 7.86 -0.26
C ASP A 190 -2.40 7.66 0.69
N GLN A 191 -3.03 6.48 0.67
CA GLN A 191 -4.16 6.18 1.53
C GLN A 191 -3.83 6.30 3.02
N ILE A 192 -2.71 5.74 3.49
CA ILE A 192 -2.34 5.83 4.91
C ILE A 192 -1.95 7.25 5.32
N ASN A 193 -1.48 8.09 4.40
CA ASN A 193 -1.26 9.52 4.69
C ASN A 193 -2.59 10.26 4.84
N ILE A 194 -3.61 9.95 4.03
CA ILE A 194 -4.96 10.50 4.20
C ILE A 194 -5.50 10.11 5.57
N ASP A 195 -5.43 8.82 5.92
CA ASP A 195 -5.92 8.28 7.20
C ASP A 195 -5.19 8.91 8.40
N ALA A 196 -3.89 9.21 8.25
CA ALA A 196 -3.08 9.90 9.26
C ALA A 196 -3.27 11.43 9.30
N GLY A 197 -4.09 12.00 8.41
CA GLY A 197 -4.36 13.45 8.35
C GLY A 197 -3.28 14.27 7.64
N HIS A 198 -2.36 13.63 6.91
CA HIS A 198 -1.36 14.30 6.07
C HIS A 198 -1.89 14.68 4.67
N GLY A 199 -3.04 14.14 4.27
CA GLY A 199 -3.63 14.35 2.94
C GLY A 199 -2.87 13.61 1.83
N HIS A 200 -3.25 13.85 0.58
CA HIS A 200 -2.66 13.15 -0.58
C HIS A 200 -1.16 13.37 -0.72
N GLN A 201 -0.42 12.28 -0.97
CA GLN A 201 1.01 12.23 -1.25
C GLN A 201 1.25 11.48 -2.57
N HIS A 202 1.54 12.23 -3.64
CA HIS A 202 1.72 11.66 -4.98
C HIS A 202 3.20 11.30 -5.25
N VAL A 203 3.69 10.30 -4.54
CA VAL A 203 5.09 9.83 -4.69
C VAL A 203 5.31 8.86 -5.86
N TYR A 204 4.55 8.99 -6.96
CA TYR A 204 4.64 8.10 -8.12
C TYR A 204 5.93 8.31 -8.92
N LEU A 205 6.50 7.22 -9.45
CA LEU A 205 7.58 7.27 -10.44
C LEU A 205 6.99 7.35 -11.84
N GLU A 206 7.66 8.09 -12.73
CA GLU A 206 7.31 8.08 -14.15
C GLU A 206 7.57 6.69 -14.75
N THR A 207 6.55 6.14 -15.40
CA THR A 207 6.63 4.87 -16.14
C THR A 207 6.11 5.07 -17.55
N GLU A 208 6.39 4.11 -18.44
CA GLU A 208 5.87 4.16 -19.80
C GLU A 208 4.34 4.13 -19.82
N ALA A 209 3.74 4.88 -20.75
CA ALA A 209 2.28 4.85 -20.95
C ALA A 209 1.81 3.42 -21.26
N GLY A 210 0.79 2.95 -20.53
CA GLY A 210 0.28 1.59 -20.67
C GLY A 210 1.05 0.51 -19.90
N SER A 211 2.02 0.89 -19.06
CA SER A 211 2.75 -0.01 -18.14
C SER A 211 1.86 -0.72 -17.12
N GLY A 212 0.64 -0.22 -16.89
CA GLY A 212 -0.25 -0.63 -15.81
C GLY A 212 0.13 -0.02 -14.45
N ALA A 213 1.13 0.85 -14.39
CA ALA A 213 1.42 1.63 -13.19
C ALA A 213 0.36 2.71 -12.98
N PHE A 214 0.04 2.97 -11.72
CA PHE A 214 -0.81 4.09 -11.33
C PHE A 214 -0.06 5.42 -11.49
N THR A 215 -0.81 6.47 -11.84
CA THR A 215 -0.34 7.87 -11.89
C THR A 215 -1.05 8.68 -10.81
N SER A 216 -0.58 9.90 -10.51
CA SER A 216 -1.38 10.79 -9.65
C SER A 216 -2.75 11.04 -10.27
N ASP A 217 -3.76 11.18 -9.43
CA ASP A 217 -5.13 11.55 -9.81
C ASP A 217 -5.27 13.05 -10.15
N GLY A 218 -4.22 13.84 -9.93
CA GLY A 218 -4.20 15.28 -10.20
C GLY A 218 -4.69 16.14 -9.05
N ALA A 219 -5.01 15.54 -7.89
CA ALA A 219 -5.24 16.30 -6.67
C ALA A 219 -3.94 17.01 -6.23
N PRO A 220 -4.02 18.20 -5.62
CA PRO A 220 -2.85 18.83 -5.03
C PRO A 220 -2.37 18.03 -3.81
N GLU A 221 -1.05 17.87 -3.65
CA GLU A 221 -0.51 17.23 -2.44
C GLU A 221 -0.99 17.98 -1.17
N GLY A 222 -1.28 17.22 -0.11
CA GLY A 222 -1.74 17.75 1.17
C GLY A 222 -3.24 18.05 1.26
N THR A 223 -4.03 17.79 0.22
CA THR A 223 -5.50 17.87 0.30
C THR A 223 -6.08 16.61 0.93
N THR A 224 -7.20 16.74 1.64
CA THR A 224 -7.91 15.62 2.32
C THR A 224 -9.22 15.25 1.63
N LYS A 225 -9.45 15.72 0.41
CA LYS A 225 -10.70 15.55 -0.35
C LYS A 225 -10.40 14.89 -1.69
#